data_AF-A0A7K2ZD02-F1
#
_entry.id   AF-A0A7K2ZD02-F1
#
_cell.length_a   1.000
_cell.length_b   1.000
_cell.length_c   1.000
_cell.angle_alpha   90.00
_cell.angle_beta   90.00
_cell.angle_gamma   90.00
#
_symmetry.space_group_name_H-M   'P 1'
#
loop_
_entity.id
_entity.type
_entity.pdbx_description
1 polymer ?
#
loop_
_entity_poly.entity_id
_entity_poly.type
_entity_poly.pdbx_seq_one_letter_code
_entity_poly.pdbx_strand_id
1 'polypeptide(L)'
;MNTALPPGPARRRAWEHVAALSSGAPLDAGLRVTLNFHPDRTVAGRPVLERLGEDGLYVSQFVTGTSNGGLTAHPGGDRWRWESRMFGGAYDRVDPGERPVYGALDVRRAPFGAAPRFGSAHFRLTADVLGAATFCYPDSAAEPVRFGIAARMSGLVELAAADRRDALDDYIEAQIHTPVRLDRDVEALVLDPAYRGTAVEAAAGRLPCPVEWHGGFR
;
A
#
# COMPACT_ATOMS: atom_id res chain seq x y z
N MET A 1 -0.20 -9.77 -16.36
CA MET A 1 0.01 -8.51 -15.63
C MET A 1 0.24 -7.42 -16.64
N ASN A 2 -0.46 -6.30 -16.53
CA ASN A 2 -0.17 -5.13 -17.35
C ASN A 2 1.22 -4.58 -16.98
N THR A 3 2.17 -4.58 -17.92
CA THR A 3 3.54 -4.09 -17.72
C THR A 3 3.65 -2.59 -17.93
N ALA A 4 2.54 -1.85 -17.82
CA ALA A 4 2.53 -0.42 -18.07
C ALA A 4 3.36 0.30 -17.00
N LEU A 5 4.40 1.02 -17.44
CA LEU A 5 5.17 1.90 -16.59
C LEU A 5 4.25 2.93 -15.92
N PRO A 6 4.53 3.32 -14.67
CA PRO A 6 3.70 4.30 -14.00
C PRO A 6 3.73 5.65 -14.76
N PRO A 7 2.58 6.31 -14.90
CA PRO A 7 2.46 7.57 -15.61
C PRO A 7 3.12 8.72 -14.82
N GLY A 8 3.77 9.63 -15.55
CA GLY A 8 4.46 10.78 -14.98
C GLY A 8 5.98 10.57 -14.83
N PRO A 9 6.79 11.63 -15.02
CA PRO A 9 8.24 11.50 -15.10
C PRO A 9 8.86 11.08 -13.77
N ALA A 10 8.37 11.58 -12.63
CA ALA A 10 8.91 11.23 -11.32
C ALA A 10 8.64 9.77 -10.95
N ARG A 11 7.40 9.32 -11.16
CA ARG A 11 6.98 7.95 -10.90
C ARG A 11 7.73 6.94 -11.76
N ARG A 12 7.92 7.26 -13.04
CA ARG A 12 8.74 6.43 -13.94
C ARG A 12 10.19 6.34 -13.47
N ARG A 13 10.83 7.46 -13.13
CA ARG A 13 12.21 7.47 -12.61
C ARG A 13 12.34 6.64 -11.34
N ALA A 14 11.41 6.78 -10.39
CA ALA A 14 11.40 6.00 -9.16
C ALA A 14 11.29 4.49 -9.44
N TRP A 15 10.36 4.11 -10.31
CA TRP A 15 10.16 2.72 -10.70
C TRP A 15 11.39 2.15 -11.44
N GLU A 16 11.96 2.89 -12.39
CA GLU A 16 13.17 2.49 -13.13
C GLU A 16 14.38 2.35 -12.22
N HIS A 17 14.53 3.25 -11.24
CA HIS A 17 15.57 3.17 -10.22
C HIS A 17 15.47 1.85 -9.44
N VAL A 18 14.29 1.50 -8.94
CA VAL A 18 14.09 0.24 -8.22
C VAL A 18 14.23 -0.98 -9.14
N ALA A 19 13.73 -0.90 -10.37
CA ALA A 19 13.87 -1.97 -11.36
C ALA A 19 15.34 -2.33 -11.65
N ALA A 20 16.24 -1.34 -11.62
CA ALA A 20 17.68 -1.55 -11.76
C ALA A 20 18.32 -2.26 -10.55
N LEU A 21 17.72 -2.13 -9.36
CA LEU A 21 18.14 -2.83 -8.13
C LEU A 21 17.49 -4.22 -7.96
N SER A 22 16.46 -4.51 -8.77
CA SER A 22 15.64 -5.71 -8.64
C SER A 22 16.18 -6.88 -9.45
N SER A 23 16.02 -8.10 -8.94
CA SER A 23 16.46 -9.34 -9.58
C SER A 23 15.52 -10.52 -9.27
N GLY A 24 15.78 -11.68 -9.86
CA GLY A 24 14.99 -12.89 -9.65
C GLY A 24 13.82 -13.03 -10.63
N ALA A 25 13.03 -14.07 -10.42
CA ALA A 25 11.89 -14.41 -11.26
C ALA A 25 10.68 -13.48 -10.98
N PRO A 26 9.71 -13.41 -11.92
CA PRO A 26 8.48 -12.65 -11.73
C PRO A 26 7.66 -13.12 -10.53
N LEU A 27 6.87 -12.19 -9.98
CA LEU A 27 5.90 -12.41 -8.91
C LEU A 27 4.72 -13.27 -9.40
N ASP A 28 4.18 -14.12 -8.51
CA ASP A 28 2.91 -14.83 -8.75
C ASP A 28 1.76 -13.82 -8.99
N ALA A 29 1.08 -13.95 -10.14
CA ALA A 29 -0.05 -13.11 -10.52
C ALA A 29 -1.31 -13.30 -9.66
N GLY A 30 -1.36 -14.35 -8.85
CA GLY A 30 -2.40 -14.58 -7.86
C GLY A 30 -2.22 -13.80 -6.56
N LEU A 31 -1.08 -13.14 -6.34
CA LEU A 31 -0.84 -12.32 -5.15
C LEU A 31 -1.44 -10.92 -5.31
N ARG A 32 -1.73 -10.27 -4.18
CA ARG A 32 -2.36 -8.95 -4.11
C ARG A 32 -1.64 -8.02 -3.15
N VAL A 33 -1.70 -6.73 -3.44
CA VAL A 33 -1.32 -5.69 -2.48
C VAL A 33 -2.57 -5.31 -1.69
N THR A 34 -2.40 -5.12 -0.38
CA THR A 34 -3.44 -4.60 0.51
C THR A 34 -3.07 -3.25 1.10
N LEU A 35 -4.07 -2.40 1.28
CA LEU A 35 -3.95 -1.12 1.99
C LEU A 35 -4.69 -1.24 3.32
N ASN A 36 -3.97 -1.53 4.41
CA ASN A 36 -4.56 -1.65 5.74
C ASN A 36 -4.82 -0.26 6.35
N PHE A 37 -6.01 -0.06 6.92
CA PHE A 37 -6.41 1.18 7.59
C PHE A 37 -7.50 0.94 8.66
N HIS A 38 -7.76 1.94 9.49
CA HIS A 38 -8.86 1.93 10.45
C HIS A 38 -10.07 2.67 9.87
N PRO A 39 -11.18 1.98 9.54
CA PRO A 39 -12.30 2.55 8.79
C PRO A 39 -13.21 3.44 9.65
N ASP A 40 -13.07 3.39 10.97
CA ASP A 40 -13.79 4.20 11.95
C ASP A 40 -13.08 5.52 12.28
N ARG A 41 -11.91 5.79 11.68
CA ARG A 41 -11.18 7.03 11.92
C ARG A 41 -11.88 8.23 11.29
N THR A 42 -11.69 9.36 11.96
CA THR A 42 -12.17 10.67 11.52
C THR A 42 -10.97 11.56 11.18
N VAL A 43 -11.01 12.21 10.02
CA VAL A 43 -9.98 13.15 9.55
C VAL A 43 -10.63 14.51 9.35
N ALA A 44 -10.12 15.54 10.03
CA ALA A 44 -10.70 16.90 10.00
C ALA A 44 -12.22 16.93 10.26
N GLY A 45 -12.68 16.13 11.23
CA GLY A 45 -14.10 16.05 11.61
C GLY A 45 -14.98 15.19 10.70
N ARG A 46 -14.42 14.54 9.67
CA ARG A 46 -15.16 13.71 8.72
C ARG A 46 -14.73 12.24 8.77
N PRO A 47 -15.66 11.26 8.74
CA PRO A 47 -15.31 9.83 8.65
C PRO A 47 -14.47 9.52 7.41
N VAL A 48 -13.44 8.69 7.57
CA VAL A 48 -12.49 8.38 6.49
C VAL A 48 -13.16 7.73 5.28
N LEU A 49 -14.13 6.83 5.51
CA LEU A 49 -14.85 6.16 4.41
C LEU A 49 -15.73 7.12 3.60
N GLU A 50 -16.32 8.13 4.23
CA GLU A 50 -17.11 9.13 3.50
C GLU A 50 -16.23 9.99 2.61
N ARG A 51 -15.08 10.43 3.14
CA ARG A 51 -14.10 11.18 2.35
C ARG A 51 -13.55 10.35 1.19
N LEU A 52 -13.24 9.07 1.44
CA LEU A 52 -12.81 8.15 0.38
C LEU A 52 -13.88 7.98 -0.71
N GLY A 53 -15.16 7.91 -0.32
CA GLY A 53 -16.28 7.84 -1.26
C GLY A 53 -16.43 9.08 -2.14
N GLU A 54 -16.20 10.27 -1.58
CA GLU A 54 -16.26 11.54 -2.32
C GLU A 54 -15.04 11.77 -3.21
N ASP A 55 -13.84 11.55 -2.67
CA ASP A 55 -12.59 11.79 -3.38
C ASP A 55 -12.36 10.72 -4.46
N GLY A 56 -12.88 9.50 -4.25
CA GLY A 56 -12.70 8.34 -5.14
C GLY A 56 -11.26 7.82 -5.22
N LEU A 57 -10.36 8.41 -4.44
CA LEU A 57 -8.92 8.16 -4.46
C LEU A 57 -8.40 7.83 -3.07
N TYR A 58 -7.55 6.80 -3.00
CA TYR A 58 -6.66 6.58 -1.87
C TYR A 58 -5.29 7.20 -2.20
N VAL A 59 -4.83 8.12 -1.34
CA VAL A 59 -3.64 8.95 -1.55
C VAL A 59 -2.69 8.87 -0.36
N SER A 60 -1.46 9.32 -0.57
CA SER A 60 -0.39 9.22 0.42
C SER A 60 -0.59 10.17 1.60
N GLN A 61 0.13 9.88 2.69
CA GLN A 61 0.21 10.73 3.87
C GLN A 61 0.61 12.18 3.56
N PHE A 62 1.40 12.43 2.50
CA PHE A 62 1.77 13.79 2.10
C PHE A 62 0.56 14.64 1.69
N VAL A 63 -0.52 13.99 1.24
CA VAL A 63 -1.77 14.65 0.85
C VAL A 63 -2.74 14.71 2.03
N THR A 64 -2.87 13.60 2.78
CA THR A 64 -3.90 13.50 3.82
C THR A 64 -3.49 14.11 5.17
N GLY A 65 -2.19 14.16 5.45
CA GLY A 65 -1.66 14.46 6.78
C GLY A 65 -1.96 13.37 7.82
N THR A 66 -2.38 12.18 7.40
CA THR A 66 -2.82 11.10 8.30
C THR A 66 -1.97 9.85 8.15
N SER A 67 -1.77 9.11 9.24
CA SER A 67 -1.00 7.86 9.25
C SER A 67 -1.44 6.96 10.40
N ASN A 68 -1.23 5.65 10.22
CA ASN A 68 -1.29 4.66 11.31
C ASN A 68 0.11 4.28 11.82
N GLY A 69 1.15 4.95 11.30
CA GLY A 69 2.54 4.95 11.80
C GLY A 69 2.99 6.38 12.16
N GLY A 70 4.24 6.73 11.84
CA GLY A 70 4.80 8.06 12.13
C GLY A 70 4.27 9.18 11.23
N LEU A 71 4.14 10.40 11.77
CA LEU A 71 3.78 11.63 11.04
C LEU A 71 4.99 12.40 10.48
N THR A 72 5.78 11.76 9.61
CA THR A 72 7.08 12.29 9.15
C THR A 72 7.13 12.61 7.64
N ALA A 73 5.97 12.68 6.99
CA ALA A 73 5.80 12.99 5.58
C ALA A 73 5.88 14.50 5.28
N HIS A 74 7.06 15.07 5.48
CA HIS A 74 7.39 16.46 5.13
C HIS A 74 8.87 16.55 4.74
N PRO A 75 9.32 17.60 4.01
CA PRO A 75 10.73 17.78 3.69
C PRO A 75 11.62 17.62 4.93
N GLY A 76 12.65 16.77 4.81
CA GLY A 76 13.59 16.46 5.89
C GLY A 76 13.11 15.47 6.95
N GLY A 77 11.83 15.08 6.97
CA GLY A 77 11.31 14.03 7.88
C GLY A 77 11.69 12.62 7.42
N ASP A 78 11.55 11.63 8.33
CA ASP A 78 12.00 10.25 8.07
C ASP A 78 11.38 9.65 6.82
N ARG A 79 10.06 9.81 6.65
CA ARG A 79 9.37 9.31 5.47
C ARG A 79 9.88 9.93 4.18
N TRP A 80 10.19 11.23 4.19
CA TRP A 80 10.80 11.90 3.04
C TRP A 80 12.20 11.34 2.76
N ARG A 81 13.03 11.13 3.79
CA ARG A 81 14.38 10.57 3.66
C ARG A 81 14.38 9.14 3.14
N TRP A 82 13.45 8.31 3.60
CA TRP A 82 13.30 6.93 3.11
C TRP A 82 12.96 6.93 1.63
N GLU A 83 11.96 7.71 1.21
CA GLU A 83 11.59 7.80 -0.21
C GLU A 83 12.71 8.37 -1.07
N SER A 84 13.44 9.40 -0.60
CA SER A 84 14.60 9.94 -1.33
C SER A 84 15.66 8.86 -1.56
N ARG A 85 16.01 8.08 -0.51
CA ARG A 85 16.99 7.00 -0.59
C ARG A 85 16.53 5.84 -1.49
N MET A 86 15.30 5.37 -1.32
CA MET A 86 14.79 4.19 -2.04
C MET A 86 14.49 4.48 -3.52
N PHE A 87 14.22 5.74 -3.88
CA PHE A 87 13.79 6.13 -5.22
C PHE A 87 14.80 7.06 -5.93
N GLY A 88 16.04 7.12 -5.47
CA GLY A 88 17.08 7.94 -6.08
C GLY A 88 16.73 9.43 -6.19
N GLY A 89 16.04 9.96 -5.18
CA GLY A 89 15.60 11.36 -5.12
C GLY A 89 14.49 11.74 -6.11
N ALA A 90 13.86 10.75 -6.77
CA ALA A 90 12.88 11.02 -7.83
C ALA A 90 11.68 11.88 -7.37
N TYR A 91 11.37 11.84 -6.07
CA TYR A 91 10.24 12.50 -5.44
C TYR A 91 10.60 13.73 -4.60
N ASP A 92 11.86 14.18 -4.60
CA ASP A 92 12.35 15.17 -3.63
C ASP A 92 11.81 16.58 -3.89
N ARG A 93 11.38 16.85 -5.12
CA ARG A 93 10.94 18.17 -5.60
C ARG A 93 9.60 18.15 -6.33
N VAL A 94 8.78 17.13 -6.09
CA VAL A 94 7.46 17.01 -6.74
C VAL A 94 6.34 17.25 -5.77
N ASP A 95 5.14 17.46 -6.32
CA ASP A 95 3.95 17.67 -5.51
C ASP A 95 3.61 16.44 -4.66
N PRO A 96 3.04 16.64 -3.45
CA PRO A 96 2.54 15.56 -2.58
C PRO A 96 1.72 14.47 -3.29
N GLY A 97 0.89 14.85 -4.25
CA GLY A 97 0.03 13.93 -5.01
C GLY A 97 0.76 13.05 -6.03
N GLU A 98 2.02 13.36 -6.34
CA GLU A 98 2.85 12.51 -7.21
C GLU A 98 3.47 11.33 -6.46
N ARG A 99 3.60 11.44 -5.13
CA ARG A 99 4.28 10.47 -4.27
C ARG A 99 3.50 9.15 -4.14
N PRO A 100 4.18 8.02 -3.93
CA PRO A 100 3.56 6.71 -3.90
C PRO A 100 2.63 6.50 -2.70
N VAL A 101 1.61 5.68 -2.91
CA VAL A 101 0.77 5.11 -1.84
C VAL A 101 1.49 3.89 -1.27
N TYR A 102 1.42 3.68 0.05
CA TYR A 102 2.05 2.54 0.69
C TYR A 102 1.02 1.50 1.11
N GLY A 103 1.37 0.25 0.86
CA GLY A 103 0.64 -0.95 1.27
C GLY A 103 1.61 -2.08 1.53
N ALA A 104 1.10 -3.30 1.48
CA ALA A 104 1.91 -4.49 1.64
C ALA A 104 1.45 -5.60 0.70
N LEU A 105 2.40 -6.38 0.19
CA LEU A 105 2.12 -7.55 -0.65
C LEU A 105 1.73 -8.72 0.24
N ASP A 106 0.54 -9.27 0.01
CA ASP A 106 -0.05 -10.33 0.81
C ASP A 106 0.45 -11.72 0.41
N VAL A 107 1.74 -11.98 0.67
CA VAL A 107 2.38 -13.27 0.41
C VAL A 107 1.78 -14.41 1.25
N ARG A 108 1.20 -14.08 2.40
CA ARG A 108 0.57 -15.04 3.32
C ARG A 108 -0.91 -15.28 3.02
N ARG A 109 -1.52 -14.48 2.12
CA ARG A 109 -2.97 -14.48 1.84
C ARG A 109 -3.78 -14.30 3.13
N ALA A 110 -3.30 -13.40 3.98
CA ALA A 110 -3.83 -13.18 5.31
C ALA A 110 -5.24 -12.60 5.24
N PRO A 111 -6.23 -13.15 5.96
CA PRO A 111 -7.61 -12.69 5.88
C PRO A 111 -7.77 -11.24 6.38
N PHE A 112 -6.84 -10.74 7.20
CA PHE A 112 -6.80 -9.37 7.73
C PHE A 112 -5.94 -8.43 6.88
N GLY A 113 -5.47 -8.86 5.71
CA GLY A 113 -4.56 -8.12 4.86
C GLY A 113 -3.09 -8.28 5.29
N ALA A 114 -2.17 -7.88 4.42
CA ALA A 114 -0.75 -8.13 4.59
C ALA A 114 -0.12 -7.42 5.79
N ALA A 115 -0.63 -6.23 6.18
CA ALA A 115 -0.03 -5.43 7.25
C ALA A 115 -1.08 -5.01 8.31
N PRO A 116 -1.61 -5.97 9.09
CA PRO A 116 -2.68 -5.71 10.07
C PRO A 116 -2.29 -4.72 11.15
N ARG A 117 -1.00 -4.49 11.38
CA ARG A 117 -0.50 -3.46 12.31
C ARG A 117 -1.02 -2.06 12.00
N PHE A 118 -1.38 -1.79 10.75
CA PHE A 118 -1.82 -0.47 10.29
C PHE A 118 -3.34 -0.36 10.16
N GLY A 119 -4.11 -1.39 10.51
CA GLY A 119 -5.56 -1.30 10.38
C GLY A 119 -6.29 -2.61 10.54
N SER A 120 -7.50 -2.50 11.10
CA SER A 120 -8.48 -3.58 11.24
C SER A 120 -9.23 -3.87 9.94
N ALA A 121 -9.16 -2.99 8.93
CA ALA A 121 -9.74 -3.21 7.60
C ALA A 121 -8.67 -3.05 6.53
N HIS A 122 -8.95 -3.53 5.32
CA HIS A 122 -8.07 -3.28 4.19
C HIS A 122 -8.82 -3.21 2.86
N PHE A 123 -8.27 -2.42 1.94
CA PHE A 123 -8.59 -2.59 0.52
C PHE A 123 -7.70 -3.69 -0.06
N ARG A 124 -8.29 -4.66 -0.75
CA ARG A 124 -7.58 -5.60 -1.62
C ARG A 124 -7.53 -5.01 -3.02
N LEU A 125 -6.33 -4.74 -3.52
CA LEU A 125 -6.16 -4.08 -4.82
C LEU A 125 -6.26 -5.08 -5.97
N THR A 126 -6.50 -4.61 -7.19
CA THR A 126 -6.45 -5.44 -8.40
C THR A 126 -5.02 -5.85 -8.75
N ALA A 127 -4.87 -6.93 -9.52
CA ALA A 127 -3.57 -7.38 -10.02
C ALA A 127 -2.85 -6.34 -10.90
N ASP A 128 -3.59 -5.41 -11.54
CA ASP A 128 -3.02 -4.41 -12.43
C ASP A 128 -2.13 -3.39 -11.68
N VAL A 129 -2.39 -3.15 -10.41
CA VAL A 129 -1.57 -2.26 -9.56
C VAL A 129 -0.13 -2.77 -9.43
N LEU A 130 0.09 -4.09 -9.55
CA LEU A 130 1.44 -4.68 -9.43
C LEU A 130 2.42 -4.14 -10.47
N GLY A 131 1.95 -3.75 -11.66
CA GLY A 131 2.80 -3.17 -12.70
C GLY A 131 3.37 -1.80 -12.33
N ALA A 132 2.63 -1.03 -11.54
CA ALA A 132 3.02 0.30 -11.07
C ALA A 132 3.63 0.29 -9.66
N ALA A 133 3.84 -0.88 -9.05
CA ALA A 133 4.35 -1.02 -7.71
C ALA A 133 5.84 -1.39 -7.68
N THR A 134 6.54 -0.86 -6.69
CA THR A 134 7.82 -1.39 -6.21
C THR A 134 7.64 -2.03 -4.84
N PHE A 135 8.65 -2.79 -4.43
CA PHE A 135 8.64 -3.53 -3.19
C PHE A 135 9.98 -3.44 -2.49
N CYS A 136 9.97 -3.52 -1.17
CA CYS A 136 11.19 -3.67 -0.36
C CYS A 136 10.99 -4.65 0.79
N TYR A 137 12.10 -5.24 1.23
CA TYR A 137 12.14 -6.08 2.42
C TYR A 137 13.48 -5.89 3.15
N PRO A 138 13.49 -5.60 4.46
CA PRO A 138 12.32 -5.31 5.30
C PRO A 138 11.62 -3.98 4.91
N ASP A 139 10.72 -3.46 5.75
CA ASP A 139 10.02 -2.21 5.43
C ASP A 139 10.93 -0.98 5.41
N SER A 140 10.39 0.15 4.92
CA SER A 140 11.17 1.38 4.68
C SER A 140 11.86 1.96 5.91
N ALA A 141 11.31 1.72 7.12
CA ALA A 141 11.87 2.21 8.37
C ALA A 141 13.13 1.45 8.79
N ALA A 142 13.27 0.20 8.38
CA ALA A 142 14.41 -0.66 8.67
C ALA A 142 15.58 -0.51 7.66
N GLU A 143 15.57 0.55 6.86
CA GLU A 143 16.62 0.87 5.88
C GLU A 143 16.95 -0.30 4.93
N PRO A 144 15.96 -0.76 4.14
CA PRO A 144 16.13 -1.96 3.34
C PRO A 144 17.14 -1.75 2.22
N VAL A 145 17.85 -2.83 1.89
CA VAL A 145 18.81 -2.88 0.77
C VAL A 145 18.37 -3.87 -0.32
N ARG A 146 17.21 -4.50 -0.14
CA ARG A 146 16.62 -5.46 -1.08
C ARG A 146 15.31 -4.90 -1.60
N PHE A 147 15.20 -4.91 -2.92
CA PHE A 147 14.08 -4.31 -3.63
C PHE A 147 13.58 -5.23 -4.73
N GLY A 148 12.34 -5.01 -5.14
CA GLY A 148 11.68 -5.77 -6.18
C GLY A 148 10.71 -4.92 -7.01
N ILE A 149 10.45 -5.43 -8.21
CA ILE A 149 9.30 -5.06 -9.05
C ILE A 149 8.58 -6.35 -9.42
N ALA A 150 7.33 -6.28 -9.88
CA ALA A 150 6.57 -7.49 -10.22
C ALA A 150 7.29 -8.43 -11.22
N ALA A 151 8.09 -7.90 -12.14
CA ALA A 151 8.86 -8.71 -13.09
C ALA A 151 10.15 -9.34 -12.51
N ARG A 152 10.63 -8.88 -11.35
CA ARG A 152 11.91 -9.27 -10.73
C ARG A 152 11.75 -9.24 -9.21
N MET A 153 11.23 -10.33 -8.64
CA MET A 153 10.68 -10.34 -7.28
C MET A 153 11.08 -11.54 -6.43
N SER A 154 11.42 -12.70 -7.02
CA SER A 154 11.53 -13.96 -6.27
C SER A 154 12.48 -13.90 -5.07
N GLY A 155 13.63 -13.23 -5.19
CA GLY A 155 14.59 -13.10 -4.09
C GLY A 155 14.01 -12.36 -2.88
N LEU A 156 13.08 -11.41 -3.08
CA LEU A 156 12.43 -10.69 -1.99
C LEU A 156 11.40 -11.58 -1.27
N VAL A 157 10.67 -12.40 -2.03
CA VAL A 157 9.70 -13.37 -1.50
C VAL A 157 10.41 -14.47 -0.72
N GLU A 158 11.52 -14.99 -1.24
CA GLU A 158 12.34 -16.00 -0.55
C GLU A 158 12.90 -15.48 0.78
N LEU A 159 13.38 -14.23 0.80
CA LEU A 159 13.86 -13.59 2.03
C LEU A 159 12.73 -13.45 3.08
N ALA A 160 11.58 -12.92 2.67
CA ALA A 160 10.43 -12.79 3.58
C ALA A 160 9.91 -14.15 4.07
N ALA A 161 9.96 -15.18 3.22
CA ALA A 161 9.55 -16.53 3.61
C ALA A 161 10.49 -17.18 4.63
N ALA A 162 11.80 -16.86 4.58
CA ALA A 162 12.82 -17.43 5.45
C ALA A 162 12.99 -16.68 6.79
N ASP A 163 12.64 -15.39 6.84
CA ASP A 163 12.71 -14.57 8.04
C ASP A 163 11.61 -14.97 9.04
N ARG A 164 11.91 -14.89 10.34
CA ARG A 164 10.97 -15.16 11.44
C ARG A 164 10.71 -13.87 12.19
N ARG A 165 9.78 -13.08 11.66
CA ARG A 165 9.32 -11.83 12.29
C ARG A 165 8.07 -12.05 13.12
N ASP A 166 7.76 -11.04 13.93
CA ASP A 166 6.43 -10.92 14.51
C ASP A 166 5.38 -10.89 13.39
N ALA A 167 4.21 -11.50 13.62
CA ALA A 167 3.15 -11.58 12.64
C ALA A 167 2.66 -10.20 12.15
N LEU A 168 2.85 -9.16 12.97
CA LEU A 168 2.51 -7.79 12.61
C LEU A 168 3.50 -7.16 11.62
N ASP A 169 4.72 -7.68 11.54
CA ASP A 169 5.82 -7.17 10.71
C ASP A 169 6.26 -8.16 9.60
N ASP A 170 5.55 -9.28 9.44
CA ASP A 170 5.79 -10.30 8.41
C ASP A 170 5.12 -9.94 7.07
N TYR A 171 5.58 -8.83 6.49
CA TYR A 171 5.11 -8.37 5.18
C TYR A 171 6.22 -7.83 4.29
N ILE A 172 5.98 -7.86 2.99
CA ILE A 172 6.78 -7.13 2.00
C ILE A 172 6.10 -5.79 1.77
N GLU A 173 6.77 -4.69 2.08
CA GLU A 173 6.22 -3.36 1.89
C GLU A 173 6.11 -3.06 0.39
N ALA A 174 4.97 -2.51 -0.02
CA ALA A 174 4.68 -2.16 -1.41
C ALA A 174 4.49 -0.65 -1.54
N GLN A 175 5.11 -0.05 -2.56
CA GLN A 175 4.98 1.36 -2.89
C GLN A 175 4.35 1.49 -4.28
N ILE A 176 3.13 1.99 -4.34
CA ILE A 176 2.32 2.10 -5.55
C ILE A 176 2.53 3.48 -6.14
N HIS A 177 3.19 3.57 -7.29
CA HIS A 177 3.60 4.83 -7.91
C HIS A 177 2.46 5.53 -8.68
N THR A 178 1.22 5.35 -8.23
CA THR A 178 0.02 6.05 -8.72
C THR A 178 -0.98 6.21 -7.58
N PRO A 179 -1.89 7.20 -7.63
CA PRO A 179 -3.05 7.20 -6.77
C PRO A 179 -3.87 5.94 -7.04
N VAL A 180 -4.44 5.35 -5.99
CA VAL A 180 -5.29 4.18 -6.12
C VAL A 180 -6.73 4.65 -6.26
N ARG A 181 -7.36 4.33 -7.38
CA ARG A 181 -8.76 4.66 -7.64
C ARG A 181 -9.68 3.58 -7.12
N LEU A 182 -10.67 3.94 -6.31
CA LEU A 182 -11.56 2.95 -5.69
C LEU A 182 -12.45 2.24 -6.71
N ASP A 183 -12.80 2.89 -7.81
CA ASP A 183 -13.67 2.35 -8.87
C ASP A 183 -12.96 1.38 -9.84
N ARG A 184 -11.63 1.32 -9.79
CA ARG A 184 -10.80 0.62 -10.80
C ARG A 184 -9.76 -0.30 -10.17
N ASP A 185 -9.10 0.19 -9.13
CA ASP A 185 -7.89 -0.45 -8.58
C ASP A 185 -8.21 -1.29 -7.34
N VAL A 186 -9.48 -1.37 -6.91
CA VAL A 186 -9.92 -2.11 -5.72
C VAL A 186 -10.83 -3.25 -6.11
N GLU A 187 -10.47 -4.47 -5.70
CA GLU A 187 -11.32 -5.65 -5.82
C GLU A 187 -12.39 -5.70 -4.73
N ALA A 188 -12.02 -5.36 -3.50
CA ALA A 188 -12.93 -5.32 -2.36
C ALA A 188 -12.39 -4.46 -1.21
N LEU A 189 -13.30 -3.87 -0.43
CA LEU A 189 -13.04 -3.43 0.94
C LEU A 189 -13.38 -4.58 1.89
N VAL A 190 -12.41 -5.08 2.62
CA VAL A 190 -12.59 -6.14 3.62
C VAL A 190 -12.64 -5.52 5.02
N LEU A 191 -13.74 -5.75 5.74
CA LEU A 191 -14.01 -5.18 7.06
C LEU A 191 -13.93 -6.20 8.21
N ASP A 192 -13.63 -5.70 9.40
CA ASP A 192 -13.76 -6.45 10.65
C ASP A 192 -15.24 -6.65 11.02
N PRO A 193 -15.66 -7.87 11.43
CA PRO A 193 -17.03 -8.13 11.88
C PRO A 193 -17.59 -7.18 12.95
N ALA A 194 -16.73 -6.54 13.75
CA ALA A 194 -17.12 -5.53 14.73
C ALA A 194 -17.85 -4.32 14.11
N TYR A 195 -17.69 -4.08 12.80
CA TYR A 195 -18.35 -2.98 12.11
C TYR A 195 -19.74 -3.34 11.55
N ARG A 196 -20.23 -4.57 11.73
CA ARG A 196 -21.59 -4.96 11.32
C ARG A 196 -22.66 -4.17 12.08
N GLY A 197 -23.65 -3.68 11.37
CA GLY A 197 -24.73 -2.85 11.87
C GLY A 197 -24.31 -1.43 12.25
N THR A 198 -23.09 -1.00 11.93
CA THR A 198 -22.56 0.32 12.33
C THR A 198 -22.61 1.33 11.18
N ALA A 199 -22.36 2.60 11.51
CA ALA A 199 -22.18 3.66 10.50
C ALA A 199 -21.01 3.36 9.53
N VAL A 200 -20.01 2.59 9.96
CA VAL A 200 -18.88 2.18 9.11
C VAL A 200 -19.36 1.26 7.98
N GLU A 201 -20.20 0.26 8.28
CA GLU A 201 -20.78 -0.61 7.25
C GLU A 201 -21.65 0.20 6.28
N ALA A 202 -22.49 1.10 6.81
CA ALA A 202 -23.33 1.96 5.98
C ALA A 202 -22.51 2.85 5.04
N ALA A 203 -21.36 3.37 5.50
CA ALA A 203 -20.45 4.17 4.68
C ALA A 203 -19.71 3.31 3.65
N ALA A 204 -19.23 2.13 4.05
CA ALA A 204 -18.57 1.18 3.16
C ALA A 204 -19.47 0.77 1.99
N GLY A 205 -20.77 0.52 2.24
CA GLY A 205 -21.74 0.17 1.20
C GLY A 205 -22.00 1.25 0.15
N ARG A 206 -21.51 2.49 0.36
CA ARG A 206 -21.59 3.58 -0.62
C ARG A 206 -20.35 3.70 -1.51
N LEU A 207 -19.29 2.94 -1.22
CA LEU A 207 -18.08 2.95 -2.03
C LEU A 207 -18.29 2.20 -3.35
N PRO A 208 -17.54 2.55 -4.42
CA PRO A 208 -17.67 1.93 -5.73
C PRO A 208 -16.95 0.56 -5.80
N CYS A 209 -16.95 -0.21 -4.72
CA CYS A 209 -16.32 -1.53 -4.66
C CYS A 209 -17.09 -2.48 -3.73
N PRO A 210 -17.01 -3.81 -3.95
CA PRO A 210 -17.61 -4.79 -3.07
C PRO A 210 -17.13 -4.69 -1.62
N VAL A 211 -18.03 -4.96 -0.67
CA VAL A 211 -17.69 -5.09 0.76
C VAL A 211 -17.65 -6.57 1.13
N GLU A 212 -16.52 -7.00 1.68
CA GLU A 212 -16.27 -8.34 2.21
C GLU A 212 -15.95 -8.26 3.70
N TRP A 213 -15.88 -9.42 4.36
CA TRP A 213 -15.61 -9.50 5.79
C TRP A 213 -14.56 -10.57 6.06
N HIS A 214 -13.61 -10.25 6.93
CA HIS A 214 -12.67 -11.26 7.44
C HIS A 214 -13.24 -11.94 8.70
N GLY A 215 -12.58 -13.00 9.16
CA GLY A 215 -13.05 -13.85 10.26
C GLY A 215 -12.90 -13.28 11.68
N GLY A 216 -12.53 -12.00 11.81
CA GLY A 216 -12.07 -11.38 13.07
C GLY A 216 -10.65 -11.77 13.46
N PHE A 217 -10.01 -10.97 14.32
CA PHE A 217 -8.74 -11.31 14.96
C PHE A 217 -8.98 -12.33 16.09
N ARG A 218 -8.11 -13.32 16.23
CA ARG A 218 -8.19 -14.38 17.24
C ARG A 218 -6.88 -14.50 17.99
#